data_AF-A0A846CW22-F1
#
_entry.id   AF-A0A846CW22-F1
#
_cell.length_a   1.000
_cell.length_b   1.000
_cell.length_c   1.000
_cell.angle_alpha   90.00
_cell.angle_beta   90.00
_cell.angle_gamma   90.00
#
_symmetry.space_group_name_H-M   'P 1'
#
loop_
_entity.id
_entity.type
_entity.pdbx_description
1 polymer ?
#
loop_
_entity_poly.entity_id
_entity_poly.type
_entity_poly.pdbx_seq_one_letter_code
_entity_poly.pdbx_strand_id
1 'polypeptide(L)'
;AVNQAVDQLLSQANKTAVDITRASSSNFQEPLVQITQAQVDQLIQQIKDGRDYVVRILSAGNYVEGEKSIQVFADAALNQVVFKGGDVLATISTNPSTMTNEQIRKRLDQLLAASEFRARRAGILGDIQVGDGRLTTLTNFIEQLEQYSQPLNVKAIAQETAYTAGPLKMQLVASYNGEDVFKTIVN
;
A
#
# COMPACT_ATOMS: atom_id res chain seq x y z
N ALA A 1 1.42 20.85 21.29
CA ALA A 1 2.01 19.69 20.59
C ALA A 1 0.99 19.03 19.67
N VAL A 2 0.01 18.27 20.17
CA VAL A 2 -0.95 17.52 19.32
C VAL A 2 -1.80 18.43 18.40
N ASN A 3 -2.39 19.51 18.93
CA ASN A 3 -3.17 20.45 18.10
C ASN A 3 -2.34 21.03 16.95
N GLN A 4 -1.11 21.47 17.24
CA GLN A 4 -0.19 22.00 16.21
C GLN A 4 0.18 20.93 15.16
N ALA A 5 0.33 19.67 15.56
CA ALA A 5 0.59 18.57 14.63
C ALA A 5 -0.61 18.30 13.71
N VAL A 6 -1.83 18.37 14.25
CA VAL A 6 -3.06 18.26 13.46
C VAL A 6 -3.21 19.44 12.49
N ASP A 7 -2.93 20.66 12.93
CA ASP A 7 -2.96 21.85 12.05
C ASP A 7 -1.94 21.73 10.91
N GLN A 8 -0.73 21.25 11.20
CA GLN A 8 0.30 21.00 10.19
C GLN A 8 -0.13 19.90 9.20
N LEU A 9 -0.73 18.82 9.69
CA LEU A 9 -1.26 17.74 8.86
C LEU A 9 -2.33 18.26 7.89
N LEU A 10 -3.30 19.02 8.38
CA LEU A 10 -4.37 19.59 7.55
C LEU A 10 -3.84 20.62 6.55
N SER A 11 -2.86 21.45 6.96
CA SER A 11 -2.17 22.37 6.05
C SER A 11 -1.46 21.62 4.92
N GLN A 12 -0.79 20.52 5.25
CA GLN A 12 -0.11 19.70 4.25
C GLN A 12 -1.10 18.99 3.33
N ALA A 13 -2.20 18.45 3.87
CA ALA A 13 -3.28 17.86 3.07
C ALA A 13 -3.86 18.88 2.09
N ASN A 14 -4.08 20.12 2.54
CA ASN A 14 -4.57 21.20 1.67
C ASN A 14 -3.59 21.53 0.53
N LYS A 15 -2.28 21.63 0.82
CA LYS A 15 -1.26 21.84 -0.21
C LYS A 15 -1.26 20.73 -1.24
N THR A 16 -1.24 19.47 -0.79
CA THR A 16 -1.29 18.30 -1.66
C THR A 16 -2.56 18.27 -2.52
N ALA A 17 -3.71 18.63 -1.96
CA ALA A 17 -4.96 18.72 -2.72
C ALA A 17 -4.90 19.80 -3.81
N VAL A 18 -4.37 20.99 -3.50
CA VAL A 18 -4.17 22.07 -4.48
C VAL A 18 -3.25 21.63 -5.62
N ASP A 19 -2.14 20.96 -5.29
CA ASP A 19 -1.18 20.48 -6.28
C ASP A 19 -1.80 19.42 -7.23
N ILE A 20 -2.52 18.45 -6.68
CA ILE A 20 -3.14 17.36 -7.45
C ILE A 20 -4.28 17.89 -8.34
N THR A 21 -5.11 18.80 -7.82
CA THR A 21 -6.26 19.37 -8.54
C THR A 21 -5.87 20.50 -9.48
N ARG A 22 -4.62 20.99 -9.40
CA ARG A 22 -4.13 22.20 -10.09
C ARG A 22 -5.02 23.41 -9.86
N ALA A 23 -5.71 23.42 -8.73
CA ALA A 23 -6.65 24.47 -8.41
C ALA A 23 -5.89 25.79 -8.18
N SER A 24 -6.28 26.86 -8.86
CA SER A 24 -5.61 28.16 -8.71
C SER A 24 -5.77 28.64 -7.26
N SER A 25 -4.65 28.75 -6.54
CA SER A 25 -4.62 29.18 -5.13
C SER A 25 -5.19 30.58 -4.90
N SER A 26 -5.32 31.39 -5.95
CA SER A 26 -5.95 32.71 -5.96
C SER A 26 -7.49 32.69 -5.96
N ASN A 27 -8.13 31.52 -6.15
CA ASN A 27 -9.59 31.41 -6.27
C ASN A 27 -10.30 31.03 -4.97
N PHE A 28 -9.58 30.71 -3.90
CA PHE A 28 -10.19 30.23 -2.66
C PHE A 28 -10.02 31.24 -1.53
N GLN A 29 -11.15 31.68 -0.97
CA GLN A 29 -11.18 32.48 0.26
C GLN A 29 -10.94 31.61 1.51
N GLU A 30 -11.11 30.29 1.38
CA GLU A 30 -10.97 29.29 2.43
C GLU A 30 -10.07 28.13 1.94
N PRO A 31 -9.52 27.29 2.83
CA PRO A 31 -8.82 26.07 2.41
C PRO A 31 -9.68 25.19 1.49
N LEU A 32 -9.07 24.60 0.47
CA LEU A 32 -9.72 23.64 -0.41
C LEU A 32 -10.14 22.39 0.38
N VAL A 33 -9.30 21.93 1.30
CA VAL A 33 -9.62 20.81 2.19
C VAL A 33 -10.44 21.30 3.39
N GLN A 34 -11.63 20.73 3.55
CA GLN A 34 -12.59 21.09 4.60
C GLN A 34 -12.88 19.89 5.49
N ILE A 35 -12.73 20.06 6.80
CA ILE A 35 -12.97 19.05 7.83
C ILE A 35 -13.80 19.66 8.96
N THR A 36 -14.72 18.90 9.54
CA THR A 36 -15.55 19.42 10.65
C THR A 36 -14.74 19.50 11.94
N GLN A 37 -15.06 20.48 12.79
CA GLN A 37 -14.43 20.60 14.11
C GLN A 37 -14.58 19.31 14.94
N ALA A 38 -15.74 18.65 14.86
CA ALA A 38 -15.99 17.40 15.57
C ALA A 38 -15.02 16.27 15.15
N GLN A 39 -14.68 16.18 13.86
CA GLN A 39 -13.69 15.21 13.36
C GLN A 39 -12.27 15.56 13.81
N VAL A 40 -11.92 16.85 13.86
CA VAL A 40 -10.63 17.33 14.39
C VAL A 40 -10.51 16.96 15.87
N ASP A 41 -11.54 17.25 16.66
CA ASP A 41 -11.57 16.92 18.08
C ASP A 41 -11.47 15.41 18.31
N GLN A 42 -12.18 14.61 17.50
CA GLN A 42 -12.09 13.15 17.57
C GLN A 42 -10.68 12.66 17.25
N LEU A 43 -10.02 13.19 16.21
CA LEU A 43 -8.64 12.84 15.87
C LEU A 43 -7.69 13.17 17.02
N ILE A 44 -7.80 14.37 17.60
CA ILE A 44 -6.99 14.79 18.75
C ILE A 44 -7.20 13.82 19.92
N GLN A 45 -8.44 13.46 20.22
CA GLN A 45 -8.74 12.51 21.30
C GLN A 45 -8.15 11.12 21.07
N GLN A 46 -8.08 10.66 19.80
CA GLN A 46 -7.49 9.37 19.45
C GLN A 46 -5.96 9.37 19.65
N ILE A 47 -5.27 10.45 19.26
CA ILE A 47 -3.79 10.48 19.22
C ILE A 47 -3.14 11.19 20.42
N LYS A 48 -3.92 11.63 21.41
CA LYS A 48 -3.41 12.42 22.56
C LYS A 48 -2.48 11.65 23.50
N ASP A 49 -2.41 10.33 23.40
CA ASP A 49 -1.61 9.47 24.29
C ASP A 49 -0.09 9.52 23.96
N GLY A 50 0.29 10.21 22.88
CA GLY A 50 1.68 10.41 22.50
C GLY A 50 2.35 9.20 21.82
N ARG A 51 1.58 8.17 21.45
CA ARG A 51 2.09 7.04 20.67
C ARG A 51 2.22 7.41 19.19
N ASP A 52 2.93 6.57 18.45
CA ASP A 52 3.05 6.73 17.00
C ASP A 52 1.75 6.28 16.31
N TYR A 53 1.18 7.16 15.50
CA TYR A 53 -0.02 6.91 14.70
C TYR A 53 0.25 7.16 13.22
N VAL A 54 -0.43 6.39 12.40
CA VAL A 54 -0.61 6.66 10.97
C VAL A 54 -1.94 7.37 10.83
N VAL A 55 -1.91 8.63 10.40
CA VAL A 55 -3.11 9.43 10.17
C VAL A 55 -3.35 9.56 8.68
N ARG A 56 -4.58 9.28 8.24
CA ARG A 56 -5.03 9.43 6.86
C ARG A 56 -6.07 10.53 6.78
N ILE A 57 -5.89 11.43 5.82
CA ILE A 57 -6.91 12.40 5.42
C ILE A 57 -7.55 11.88 4.14
N LEU A 58 -8.82 11.51 4.22
CA LEU A 58 -9.54 10.83 3.17
C LEU A 58 -10.65 11.73 2.64
N SER A 59 -10.73 11.88 1.32
CA SER A 59 -11.85 12.58 0.70
C SER A 59 -13.15 11.82 0.94
N ALA A 60 -14.20 12.55 1.31
CA ALA A 60 -15.54 12.00 1.50
C ALA A 60 -16.18 11.55 0.16
N GLY A 61 -15.65 12.04 -0.97
CA GLY A 61 -16.10 11.69 -2.30
C GLY A 61 -15.05 11.98 -3.37
N ASN A 62 -15.41 11.74 -4.63
CA ASN A 62 -14.57 12.15 -5.76
C ASN A 62 -14.61 13.68 -5.89
N TYR A 63 -13.48 14.28 -6.26
CA TYR A 63 -13.42 15.70 -6.63
C TYR A 63 -13.74 15.87 -8.11
N VAL A 64 -14.51 16.90 -8.43
CA VAL A 64 -14.76 17.34 -9.81
C VAL A 64 -14.12 18.71 -10.02
N GLU A 65 -13.45 18.90 -11.16
CA GLU A 65 -12.81 20.16 -11.50
C GLU A 65 -13.78 21.35 -11.39
N GLY A 66 -13.38 22.38 -10.66
CA GLY A 66 -14.20 23.56 -10.38
C GLY A 66 -14.98 23.51 -9.07
N GLU A 67 -15.00 22.37 -8.36
CA GLU A 67 -15.50 22.33 -6.99
C GLU A 67 -14.69 23.25 -6.07
N LYS A 68 -15.41 23.93 -5.18
CA LYS A 68 -14.85 24.97 -4.30
C LYS A 68 -14.17 24.40 -3.05
N SER A 69 -14.49 23.16 -2.70
CA SER A 69 -14.03 22.50 -1.49
C SER A 69 -14.07 20.99 -1.64
N ILE A 70 -13.15 20.31 -0.97
CA ILE A 70 -13.08 18.86 -0.80
C ILE A 70 -13.40 18.58 0.67
N GLN A 71 -14.55 17.97 0.91
CA GLN A 71 -14.89 17.47 2.24
C GLN A 71 -14.03 16.25 2.55
N VAL A 72 -13.37 16.25 3.71
CA VAL A 72 -12.51 15.15 4.15
C VAL A 72 -12.91 14.64 5.52
N PHE A 73 -12.47 13.43 5.84
CA PHE A 73 -12.46 12.89 7.19
C PHE A 73 -11.07 12.38 7.53
N ALA A 74 -10.75 12.39 8.82
CA ALA A 74 -9.50 11.85 9.33
C ALA A 74 -9.73 10.47 9.94
N ASP A 75 -8.77 9.58 9.72
CA ASP A 75 -8.70 8.27 10.38
C ASP A 75 -7.28 8.08 10.94
N ALA A 76 -7.17 7.47 12.11
CA ALA A 76 -5.90 7.26 12.79
C ALA A 76 -5.79 5.83 13.31
N ALA A 77 -4.69 5.16 12.96
CA ALA A 77 -4.36 3.83 13.44
C ALA A 77 -2.98 3.83 14.09
N LEU A 78 -2.82 3.05 15.17
CA LEU A 78 -1.51 2.89 15.82
C LEU A 78 -0.49 2.35 14.82
N ASN A 79 0.70 2.94 14.81
CA ASN A 79 1.81 2.46 14.00
C ASN A 79 2.50 1.30 14.71
N GLN A 80 2.14 0.08 14.33
CA GLN A 80 2.62 -1.14 14.97
C GLN A 80 3.09 -2.15 13.94
N VAL A 81 3.90 -3.12 14.37
CA VAL A 81 4.36 -4.22 13.50
C VAL A 81 3.16 -5.03 13.05
N VAL A 82 3.01 -5.19 11.74
CA VAL A 82 1.96 -6.01 11.11
C VAL A 82 2.54 -7.31 10.55
N PHE A 83 3.72 -7.24 9.94
CA PHE A 83 4.45 -8.40 9.42
C PHE A 83 5.92 -8.34 9.84
N LYS A 84 6.53 -9.50 10.06
CA LYS A 84 7.97 -9.67 10.18
C LYS A 84 8.56 -10.16 8.86
N GLY A 85 9.85 -9.89 8.64
CA GLY A 85 10.57 -10.46 7.50
C GLY A 85 10.45 -11.98 7.48
N GLY A 86 10.12 -12.54 6.30
CA GLY A 86 9.87 -13.96 6.09
C GLY A 86 8.41 -14.39 6.26
N ASP A 87 7.51 -13.54 6.77
CA ASP A 87 6.10 -13.87 6.89
C ASP A 87 5.50 -14.14 5.50
N VAL A 88 4.95 -15.33 5.31
CA VAL A 88 4.27 -15.70 4.06
C VAL A 88 2.95 -14.95 3.98
N LEU A 89 2.72 -14.20 2.91
CA LEU A 89 1.48 -13.46 2.65
C LEU A 89 0.48 -14.34 1.89
N ALA A 90 0.91 -14.95 0.80
CA ALA A 90 0.12 -15.89 0.02
C ALA A 90 1.01 -16.93 -0.67
N THR A 91 0.39 -17.99 -1.18
CA THR A 91 1.07 -19.06 -1.92
C THR A 91 0.18 -19.56 -3.04
N ILE A 92 0.78 -19.86 -4.19
CA ILE A 92 0.15 -20.51 -5.34
C ILE A 92 1.04 -21.64 -5.83
N SER A 93 0.48 -22.53 -6.65
CA SER A 93 1.23 -23.49 -7.44
C SER A 93 1.04 -23.17 -8.92
N THR A 94 2.10 -23.28 -9.70
CA THR A 94 2.12 -23.14 -11.16
C THR A 94 2.74 -24.37 -11.79
N ASN A 95 2.33 -24.71 -13.00
CA ASN A 95 2.99 -25.73 -13.79
C ASN A 95 3.26 -25.22 -15.21
N PRO A 96 4.40 -24.52 -15.41
CA PRO A 96 4.77 -23.99 -16.71
C PRO A 96 4.84 -25.02 -17.85
N SER A 97 5.09 -26.30 -17.55
CA SER A 97 5.12 -27.36 -18.57
C SER A 97 3.74 -27.68 -19.17
N THR A 98 2.66 -27.33 -18.47
CA THR A 98 1.27 -27.62 -18.89
C THR A 98 0.38 -26.39 -19.00
N MET A 99 0.82 -25.25 -18.46
CA MET A 99 0.06 -24.01 -18.42
C MET A 99 0.53 -23.06 -19.52
N THR A 100 -0.40 -22.32 -20.12
CA THR A 100 -0.04 -21.22 -21.01
C THR A 100 0.50 -20.03 -20.21
N ASN A 101 1.27 -19.14 -20.86
CA ASN A 101 1.76 -17.91 -20.23
C ASN A 101 0.62 -17.08 -19.62
N GLU A 102 -0.53 -16.98 -20.30
CA GLU A 102 -1.73 -16.31 -19.76
C GLU A 102 -2.23 -16.94 -18.47
N GLN A 103 -2.25 -18.27 -18.38
CA GLN A 103 -2.66 -18.97 -17.17
C GLN A 103 -1.66 -18.76 -16.03
N ILE A 104 -0.36 -18.73 -16.32
CA ILE A 104 0.70 -18.43 -15.34
C ILE A 104 0.52 -17.00 -14.79
N ARG A 105 0.34 -16.01 -15.68
CA ARG A 105 0.07 -14.61 -15.30
C ARG A 105 -1.16 -14.49 -14.43
N LYS A 106 -2.26 -15.13 -14.82
CA LYS A 106 -3.49 -15.16 -14.01
C LYS A 106 -3.28 -15.75 -12.61
N ARG A 107 -2.44 -16.79 -12.48
CA ARG A 107 -2.08 -17.33 -11.14
C ARG A 107 -1.29 -16.30 -10.35
N LEU A 108 -0.35 -15.61 -10.98
CA LEU A 108 0.43 -14.58 -10.31
C LEU A 108 -0.45 -13.40 -9.88
N ASP A 109 -1.39 -12.97 -10.71
CA ASP A 109 -2.37 -11.94 -10.33
C ASP A 109 -3.18 -12.36 -9.10
N GLN A 110 -3.57 -13.63 -9.01
CA GLN A 110 -4.23 -14.18 -7.83
C GLN A 110 -3.33 -14.14 -6.58
N LEU A 111 -2.03 -14.46 -6.73
CA LEU A 111 -1.06 -14.37 -5.63
C LEU A 111 -0.95 -12.93 -5.12
N LEU A 112 -0.82 -11.96 -6.04
CA LEU A 112 -0.66 -10.54 -5.70
C LEU A 112 -1.94 -10.01 -5.03
N ALA A 113 -3.11 -10.28 -5.60
CA ALA A 113 -4.39 -9.87 -5.04
C ALA A 113 -4.64 -10.48 -3.64
N ALA A 114 -4.33 -11.77 -3.45
CA ALA A 114 -4.46 -12.42 -2.15
C ALA A 114 -3.48 -11.84 -1.11
N SER A 115 -2.25 -11.51 -1.52
CA SER A 115 -1.24 -10.90 -0.66
C SER A 115 -1.64 -9.49 -0.23
N GLU A 116 -2.12 -8.67 -1.18
CA GLU A 116 -2.64 -7.34 -0.90
C GLU A 116 -3.85 -7.39 0.02
N PHE A 117 -4.83 -8.25 -0.29
CA PHE A 117 -6.02 -8.41 0.56
C PHE A 117 -5.64 -8.77 2.00
N ARG A 118 -4.71 -9.72 2.18
CA ARG A 118 -4.21 -10.09 3.51
C ARG A 118 -3.52 -8.91 4.19
N ALA A 119 -2.65 -8.19 3.48
CA ALA A 119 -1.91 -7.07 4.04
C ALA A 119 -2.84 -5.95 4.50
N ARG A 120 -3.84 -5.59 3.68
CA ARG A 120 -4.87 -4.60 4.02
C ARG A 120 -5.68 -5.05 5.23
N ARG A 121 -6.14 -6.31 5.24
CA ARG A 121 -6.90 -6.87 6.36
C ARG A 121 -6.09 -6.90 7.67
N ALA A 122 -4.77 -7.09 7.58
CA ALA A 122 -3.89 -7.11 8.74
C ALA A 122 -3.54 -5.71 9.27
N GLY A 123 -3.82 -4.65 8.50
CA GLY A 123 -3.65 -3.27 8.95
C GLY A 123 -2.56 -2.47 8.23
N ILE A 124 -2.01 -2.95 7.11
CA ILE A 124 -1.13 -2.12 6.28
C ILE A 124 -1.97 -1.02 5.59
N LEU A 125 -1.68 0.23 5.92
CA LEU A 125 -2.32 1.41 5.35
C LEU A 125 -1.51 2.05 4.24
N GLY A 126 -0.17 1.94 4.29
CA GLY A 126 0.73 2.46 3.27
C GLY A 126 0.78 1.63 1.99
N ASP A 127 1.80 1.89 1.17
CA ASP A 127 2.00 1.21 -0.11
C ASP A 127 2.37 -0.26 0.07
N ILE A 128 1.95 -1.08 -0.87
CA ILE A 128 2.29 -2.50 -0.96
C ILE A 128 2.98 -2.69 -2.31
N GLN A 129 4.20 -3.20 -2.29
CA GLN A 129 5.04 -3.27 -3.48
C GLN A 129 5.74 -4.61 -3.60
N VAL A 130 6.03 -5.04 -4.83
CA VAL A 130 6.87 -6.20 -5.11
C VAL A 130 8.33 -5.75 -5.21
N GLY A 131 9.21 -6.35 -4.41
CA GLY A 131 10.63 -6.02 -4.36
C GLY A 131 10.88 -4.53 -4.12
N ASP A 132 11.57 -3.90 -5.07
CA ASP A 132 11.91 -2.47 -5.07
C ASP A 132 10.78 -1.56 -5.61
N GLY A 133 9.62 -2.11 -5.94
CA GLY A 133 8.49 -1.38 -6.52
C GLY A 133 8.65 -1.07 -8.01
N ARG A 134 9.70 -1.56 -8.67
CA ARG A 134 9.91 -1.36 -10.11
C ARG A 134 9.20 -2.44 -10.92
N LEU A 135 8.50 -2.02 -11.98
CA LEU A 135 7.83 -2.94 -12.90
C LEU A 135 8.80 -3.97 -13.51
N THR A 136 10.05 -3.57 -13.78
CA THR A 136 11.10 -4.46 -14.32
C THR A 136 11.38 -5.65 -13.40
N THR A 137 11.34 -5.47 -12.08
CA THR A 137 11.58 -6.54 -11.10
C THR A 137 10.49 -7.61 -11.18
N LEU A 138 9.24 -7.19 -11.33
CA LEU A 138 8.11 -8.09 -11.50
C LEU A 138 8.15 -8.79 -12.87
N THR A 139 8.42 -8.06 -13.95
CA THR A 139 8.50 -8.63 -15.30
C THR A 139 9.59 -9.69 -15.40
N ASN A 140 10.79 -9.42 -14.86
CA ASN A 140 11.89 -10.40 -14.85
C ASN A 140 11.52 -11.68 -14.10
N PHE A 141 10.77 -11.57 -13.00
CA PHE A 141 10.29 -12.73 -12.26
C PHE A 141 9.27 -13.55 -13.07
N ILE A 142 8.35 -12.87 -13.77
CA ILE A 142 7.37 -13.52 -14.65
C ILE A 142 8.07 -14.28 -15.78
N GLU A 143 9.06 -13.66 -16.43
CA GLU A 143 9.80 -14.28 -17.53
C GLU A 143 10.54 -15.54 -17.08
N GLN A 144 11.20 -15.50 -15.91
CA GLN A 144 11.85 -16.69 -15.33
C GLN A 144 10.83 -17.80 -15.00
N LEU A 145 9.65 -17.42 -14.51
CA LEU A 145 8.57 -18.35 -14.19
C LEU A 145 7.98 -19.02 -15.44
N GLU A 146 7.80 -18.26 -16.53
CA GLU A 146 7.29 -18.75 -17.81
C GLU A 146 8.28 -19.67 -18.53
N GLN A 147 9.59 -19.46 -18.36
CA GLN A 147 10.64 -20.26 -18.99
C GLN A 147 11.00 -21.54 -18.23
N TYR A 148 10.57 -21.67 -16.96
CA TYR A 148 10.85 -22.85 -16.17
C TYR A 148 10.10 -24.07 -16.72
N SER A 149 10.66 -25.28 -16.60
CA SER A 149 10.07 -26.49 -17.22
C SER A 149 9.43 -27.46 -16.22
N GLN A 150 9.41 -27.10 -14.94
CA GLN A 150 8.90 -27.94 -13.86
C GLN A 150 7.81 -27.22 -13.06
N PRO A 151 6.90 -27.94 -12.36
CA PRO A 151 5.94 -27.35 -11.45
C PRO A 151 6.63 -26.55 -10.34
N LEU A 152 6.15 -25.35 -10.04
CA LEU A 152 6.71 -24.48 -9.01
C LEU A 152 5.66 -24.09 -7.98
N ASN A 153 6.09 -23.98 -6.73
CA ASN A 153 5.33 -23.28 -5.70
C ASN A 153 5.86 -21.85 -5.62
N VAL A 154 4.98 -20.87 -5.79
CA VAL A 154 5.34 -19.46 -5.72
C VAL A 154 4.72 -18.86 -4.46
N LYS A 155 5.57 -18.23 -3.65
CA LYS A 155 5.18 -17.52 -2.43
C LYS A 155 5.42 -16.03 -2.59
N ALA A 156 4.53 -15.23 -2.02
CA ALA A 156 4.82 -13.84 -1.69
C ALA A 156 5.13 -13.78 -0.19
N ILE A 157 6.30 -13.28 0.18
CA ILE A 157 6.74 -13.15 1.57
C ILE A 157 7.05 -11.69 1.89
N ALA A 158 6.84 -11.27 3.13
CA ALA A 158 7.34 -9.98 3.59
C ALA A 158 8.88 -10.00 3.55
N GLN A 159 9.49 -9.06 2.80
CA GLN A 159 10.94 -8.98 2.68
C GLN A 159 11.59 -8.51 3.99
N GLU A 160 10.90 -7.60 4.69
CA GLU A 160 11.35 -6.99 5.93
C GLU A 160 10.16 -6.76 6.88
N THR A 161 10.44 -6.33 8.10
CA THR A 161 9.40 -5.96 9.05
C THR A 161 8.59 -4.79 8.52
N ALA A 162 7.28 -4.96 8.39
CA ALA A 162 6.36 -3.93 7.93
C ALA A 162 5.45 -3.46 9.06
N TYR A 163 5.28 -2.16 9.17
CA TYR A 163 4.39 -1.51 10.13
C TYR A 163 3.09 -1.06 9.46
N THR A 164 2.09 -0.66 10.25
CA THR A 164 0.83 -0.05 9.78
C THR A 164 1.09 1.02 8.71
N ALA A 165 2.14 1.84 8.88
CA ALA A 165 2.50 2.91 7.95
C ALA A 165 2.96 2.43 6.57
N GLY A 166 3.42 1.18 6.46
CA GLY A 166 4.09 0.67 5.27
C GLY A 166 5.46 1.34 5.00
N PRO A 167 6.02 1.14 3.80
CA PRO A 167 5.52 0.22 2.78
C PRO A 167 5.67 -1.24 3.21
N LEU A 168 4.81 -2.12 2.70
CA LEU A 168 5.05 -3.57 2.72
C LEU A 168 5.78 -3.95 1.43
N LYS A 169 7.06 -4.34 1.55
CA LYS A 169 7.82 -4.91 0.45
C LYS A 169 7.67 -6.42 0.43
N MET A 170 7.14 -6.94 -0.67
CA MET A 170 6.91 -8.37 -0.88
C MET A 170 8.01 -8.93 -1.78
N GLN A 171 8.68 -9.99 -1.34
CA GLN A 171 9.55 -10.78 -2.19
C GLN A 171 8.76 -11.96 -2.77
N LEU A 172 8.84 -12.15 -4.07
CA LEU A 172 8.31 -13.36 -4.71
C LEU A 172 9.39 -14.42 -4.71
N VAL A 173 9.05 -15.64 -4.29
CA VAL A 173 9.96 -16.77 -4.20
C VAL A 173 9.33 -17.95 -4.92
N ALA A 174 10.00 -18.46 -5.95
CA ALA A 174 9.65 -19.69 -6.63
C ALA A 174 10.46 -20.84 -6.03
N SER A 175 9.81 -21.96 -5.75
CA SER A 175 10.41 -23.14 -5.13
C SER A 175 10.00 -24.42 -5.85
N TYR A 176 10.96 -25.33 -6.02
CA TYR A 176 10.77 -26.67 -6.57
C TYR A 176 11.11 -27.69 -5.49
N ASN A 177 10.21 -28.63 -5.21
CA ASN A 177 10.39 -29.64 -4.15
C ASN A 177 10.80 -29.06 -2.77
N GLY A 178 10.38 -27.83 -2.48
CA GLY A 178 10.69 -27.15 -1.21
C GLY A 178 12.00 -26.37 -1.20
N GLU A 179 12.79 -26.42 -2.27
CA GLU A 179 14.01 -25.64 -2.44
C GLU A 179 13.74 -24.39 -3.27
N ASP A 180 14.21 -23.23 -2.81
CA ASP A 180 14.09 -21.97 -3.54
C ASP A 180 14.96 -22.01 -4.80
N VAL A 181 14.34 -21.78 -5.96
CA VAL A 181 15.04 -21.81 -7.26
C VAL A 181 15.39 -20.41 -7.75
N PHE A 182 14.49 -19.45 -7.58
CA PHE A 182 14.72 -18.03 -7.87
C PHE A 182 13.71 -17.17 -7.12
N LYS A 183 14.07 -15.89 -6.97
CA LYS A 183 13.28 -14.89 -6.25
C LYS A 183 13.45 -13.52 -6.88
N THR A 184 12.54 -12.60 -6.60
CA THR A 184 12.73 -11.19 -6.99
C THR A 184 14.01 -10.67 -6.34
N ILE A 185 14.95 -10.20 -7.17
CA ILE A 185 16.20 -9.57 -6.74
C ILE A 185 15.91 -8.10 -6.49
N VAL A 186 16.35 -7.61 -5.34
CA VAL A 186 16.18 -6.20 -4.94
C VAL A 186 17.58 -5.62 -4.96
N ASN A 187 17.89 -4.80 -5.96
CA ASN A 187 19.16 -4.07 -6.09
C ASN A 187 19.04 -2.68 -5.49
#